data_AF-A0A8S0XTU3-F1
#
_entry.id   AF-A0A8S0XTU3-F1
#
_cell.length_a   1.000
_cell.length_b   1.000
_cell.length_c   1.000
_cell.angle_alpha   90.00
_cell.angle_beta   90.00
_cell.angle_gamma   90.00
#
_symmetry.space_group_name_H-M   'P 1'
#
loop_
_entity.id
_entity.type
_entity.pdbx_description
1 polymer ?
#
loop_
_entity_poly.entity_id
_entity_poly.type
_entity_poly.pdbx_seq_one_letter_code
_entity_poly.pdbx_strand_id
1 'polypeptide(L)'
;MTRNEKKILKTAINTVTHHNKNIWWELKREIFDHGFQPHYYWQSEFENIAHRVINKLSDADKQLLFAEWKNAKPPRTVKSDEEILNAYTQLIIEEVVSRASVAANRTENW
;
A
#
# COMPACT_ATOMS: atom_id res chain seq x y z
N MET A 1 -1.41 2.06 -9.12
CA MET A 1 0.06 1.90 -9.10
C MET A 1 0.54 1.18 -10.35
N THR A 2 1.60 1.66 -11.03
CA THR A 2 2.21 1.05 -12.22
C THR A 2 3.10 -0.15 -11.82
N ARG A 3 3.52 -0.95 -12.82
CA ARG A 3 4.44 -2.08 -12.58
C ARG A 3 5.81 -1.61 -12.07
N ASN A 4 6.31 -0.48 -12.54
CA ASN A 4 7.58 0.09 -12.11
C ASN A 4 7.50 0.60 -10.68
N GLU A 5 6.44 1.34 -10.33
CA GLU A 5 6.17 1.76 -8.96
C GLU A 5 6.11 0.57 -8.01
N LYS A 6 5.40 -0.51 -8.38
CA LYS A 6 5.37 -1.76 -7.60
C LYS A 6 6.75 -2.38 -7.43
N LYS A 7 7.63 -2.26 -8.43
CA LYS A 7 9.01 -2.77 -8.37
C LYS A 7 9.84 -1.97 -7.39
N ILE A 8 9.77 -0.64 -7.45
CA ILE A 8 10.48 0.27 -6.54
C ILE A 8 9.98 0.07 -5.10
N LEU A 9 8.66 -0.01 -4.92
CA LEU A 9 8.03 -0.14 -3.61
C LEU A 9 7.96 -1.58 -3.08
N LYS A 10 8.52 -2.57 -3.79
CA LYS A 10 8.34 -3.99 -3.45
C LYS A 10 8.72 -4.29 -2.00
N THR A 11 9.87 -3.79 -1.56
CA THR A 11 10.35 -3.99 -0.18
C THR A 11 9.43 -3.29 0.81
N ALA A 12 9.08 -2.03 0.57
CA ALA A 12 8.18 -1.27 1.44
C ALA A 12 6.80 -1.95 1.59
N ILE A 13 6.18 -2.38 0.48
CA ILE A 13 4.89 -3.08 0.51
C ILE A 13 5.01 -4.38 1.31
N ASN A 14 6.07 -5.15 1.10
CA ASN A 14 6.29 -6.38 1.85
C ASN A 14 6.51 -6.12 3.35
N THR A 15 7.26 -5.07 3.71
CA THR A 15 7.46 -4.67 5.11
C THR A 15 6.14 -4.29 5.77
N VAL A 16 5.29 -3.52 5.09
CA VAL A 16 3.96 -3.13 5.61
C VAL A 16 3.07 -4.36 5.76
N THR A 17 2.98 -5.20 4.72
CA THR A 17 2.15 -6.42 4.72
C THR A 17 2.46 -7.33 5.90
N HIS A 18 3.74 -7.51 6.21
CA HIS A 18 4.20 -8.42 7.26
C HIS A 18 4.52 -7.72 8.58
N HIS A 19 4.14 -6.43 8.73
CA HIS A 19 4.48 -5.66 9.93
C HIS A 19 3.86 -6.27 11.19
N ASN A 20 2.61 -6.72 11.10
CA ASN A 20 1.91 -7.38 12.18
C ASN A 20 0.99 -8.47 11.63
N LYS A 21 1.35 -9.73 11.95
CA LYS A 21 0.61 -10.91 11.48
C LYS A 21 -0.83 -10.94 11.99
N ASN A 22 -1.10 -10.45 13.20
CA ASN A 22 -2.46 -10.44 13.75
C ASN A 22 -3.33 -9.44 13.01
N ILE A 23 -2.84 -8.22 12.78
CA ILE A 23 -3.57 -7.19 12.03
C ILE A 23 -3.83 -7.65 10.58
N TRP A 24 -2.87 -8.34 9.96
CA TRP A 24 -3.08 -8.97 8.66
C TRP A 24 -4.23 -10.00 8.68
N TRP A 25 -4.28 -10.85 9.69
CA TRP A 25 -5.38 -11.82 9.83
C TRP A 25 -6.73 -11.15 10.07
N GLU A 26 -6.76 -10.14 10.93
CA GLU A 26 -7.96 -9.37 11.23
C GLU A 26 -8.49 -8.64 9.99
N LEU A 27 -7.62 -7.99 9.21
CA LEU A 27 -8.00 -7.36 7.94
C LEU A 27 -8.58 -8.38 6.94
N LYS A 28 -7.93 -9.54 6.81
CA LYS A 28 -8.45 -10.62 5.97
C LYS A 28 -9.84 -11.07 6.43
N ARG A 29 -10.05 -11.24 7.74
CA ARG A 29 -11.34 -11.67 8.31
C ARG A 29 -12.42 -10.63 8.04
N GLU A 30 -12.11 -9.36 8.27
CA GLU A 30 -13.03 -8.24 7.98
C GLU A 30 -13.45 -8.22 6.49
N ILE A 31 -12.51 -8.44 5.57
CA ILE A 31 -12.80 -8.54 4.13
C ILE A 31 -13.68 -9.76 3.82
N PHE A 32 -13.45 -10.89 4.47
CA PHE A 32 -14.25 -12.09 4.26
C PHE A 32 -15.68 -11.92 4.76
N ASP A 33 -15.84 -11.40 5.98
CA ASP A 33 -17.14 -11.25 6.64
C ASP A 33 -18.01 -10.17 5.97
N HIS A 34 -17.39 -9.11 5.46
CA HIS A 34 -18.11 -7.93 4.97
C HIS A 34 -17.98 -7.68 3.47
N GLY A 35 -17.19 -8.48 2.74
CA GLY A 35 -16.91 -8.25 1.33
C GLY A 35 -16.20 -6.92 1.07
N PHE A 36 -16.42 -6.34 -0.11
CA PHE A 36 -15.82 -5.05 -0.47
C PHE A 36 -16.37 -3.91 0.38
N GLN A 37 -15.47 -3.23 1.10
CA GLN A 37 -15.74 -1.98 1.81
C GLN A 37 -14.85 -0.85 1.26
N PRO A 38 -15.34 0.41 1.24
CA PRO A 38 -14.52 1.58 0.91
C PRO A 38 -13.37 1.79 1.91
N HIS A 39 -13.55 1.32 3.14
CA HIS A 39 -12.59 1.42 4.22
C HIS A 39 -12.81 0.27 5.21
N TYR A 40 -11.73 -0.34 5.68
CA TYR A 40 -11.74 -1.39 6.71
C TYR A 40 -11.13 -0.83 7.99
N TYR A 41 -11.66 -1.22 9.14
CA TYR A 41 -11.14 -0.79 10.44
C TYR A 41 -9.65 -1.14 10.57
N TRP A 42 -9.27 -2.36 10.21
CA TRP A 42 -7.87 -2.81 10.31
C TRP A 42 -6.96 -2.25 9.21
N GLN A 43 -7.49 -1.53 8.22
CA GLN A 43 -6.69 -0.83 7.21
C GLN A 43 -5.87 0.31 7.83
N SER A 44 -6.47 1.08 8.74
CA SER A 44 -5.81 2.24 9.35
C SER A 44 -4.57 1.88 10.16
N GLU A 45 -4.52 0.66 10.69
CA GLU A 45 -3.32 0.15 11.39
C GLU A 45 -2.08 0.04 10.49
N PHE A 46 -2.27 -0.05 9.16
CA PHE A 46 -1.18 -0.06 8.20
C PHE A 46 -0.68 1.35 7.83
N GLU A 47 -1.44 2.40 8.12
CA GLU A 47 -1.09 3.78 7.72
C GLU A 47 0.22 4.25 8.35
N ASN A 48 0.36 4.07 9.67
CA ASN A 48 1.54 4.50 10.42
C ASN A 48 2.82 3.82 9.92
N ILE A 49 2.77 2.51 9.66
CA ILE A 49 3.93 1.78 9.15
C ILE A 49 4.20 2.14 7.69
N ALA A 50 3.17 2.37 6.87
CA ALA A 50 3.31 2.80 5.48
C ALA A 50 4.02 4.15 5.38
N HIS A 51 3.60 5.15 6.17
CA HIS A 51 4.28 6.44 6.27
C HIS A 51 5.75 6.26 6.69
N ARG A 52 6.00 5.44 7.71
CA ARG A 52 7.36 5.21 8.21
C ARG A 52 8.27 4.57 7.15
N VAL A 53 7.78 3.59 6.39
CA VAL A 53 8.62 2.94 5.35
C VAL A 53 8.88 3.86 4.16
N ILE A 54 7.88 4.67 3.75
CA ILE A 54 8.05 5.66 2.67
C ILE A 54 9.09 6.71 3.06
N ASN A 55 9.01 7.24 4.29
CA ASN A 55 9.95 8.26 4.76
C ASN A 55 11.39 7.73 4.85
N LYS A 56 11.55 6.43 5.13
CA LYS A 56 12.84 5.73 5.20
C LYS A 56 13.38 5.24 3.85
N LEU A 57 12.66 5.44 2.74
CA LEU A 57 13.20 5.14 1.41
C LEU A 57 14.48 5.95 1.17
N SER A 58 15.41 5.34 0.43
CA SER A 58 16.61 6.03 -0.02
C SER A 58 16.24 7.22 -0.91
N ASP A 59 17.08 8.24 -0.94
CA ASP A 59 16.84 9.39 -1.82
C ASP A 59 16.81 8.96 -3.29
N ALA A 60 17.59 7.94 -3.67
CA ALA A 60 17.55 7.35 -5.00
C ALA A 60 16.17 6.77 -5.34
N ASP A 61 15.58 5.97 -4.43
CA ASP A 61 14.24 5.40 -4.64
C ASP A 61 13.17 6.49 -4.68
N LYS A 62 13.26 7.51 -3.83
CA LYS A 62 12.34 8.66 -3.84
C LYS A 62 12.39 9.39 -5.18
N GLN A 63 13.59 9.65 -5.73
CA GLN A 63 13.74 10.27 -7.05
C GLN A 63 13.13 9.41 -8.17
N LEU A 64 13.29 8.08 -8.12
CA LEU A 64 12.65 7.17 -9.07
C LEU A 64 11.12 7.25 -8.97
N LEU A 65 10.56 7.32 -7.76
CA LEU A 65 9.13 7.48 -7.55
C LEU A 65 8.61 8.83 -8.07
N PHE A 66 9.34 9.93 -7.86
CA PHE A 66 8.95 11.23 -8.40
C PHE A 66 8.96 11.23 -9.93
N ALA A 67 9.95 10.58 -10.55
CA ALA A 67 10.01 10.41 -11.99
C ALA A 67 8.82 9.58 -12.51
N GLU A 68 8.49 8.46 -11.86
CA GLU A 68 7.33 7.64 -12.21
C GLU A 68 6.01 8.41 -12.05
N TRP A 69 5.85 9.18 -10.97
CA TRP A 69 4.67 10.02 -10.75
C TRP A 69 4.46 11.03 -11.87
N LYS A 70 5.53 11.76 -12.24
CA LYS A 70 5.51 12.79 -13.28
C LYS A 70 5.27 12.21 -14.68
N ASN A 71 5.75 10.99 -14.94
CA ASN A 71 5.63 10.32 -16.24
C ASN A 71 4.41 9.37 -16.34
N ALA A 72 3.57 9.31 -15.30
CA ALA A 72 2.42 8.42 -15.26
C ALA A 72 1.43 8.69 -16.40
N LYS A 73 0.85 7.62 -16.95
CA LYS A 73 -0.23 7.66 -17.94
C LYS A 73 -1.45 6.90 -17.40
N PRO A 74 -2.62 7.52 -17.25
CA PRO A 74 -2.92 8.94 -17.52
C PRO A 74 -2.13 9.90 -16.60
N PRO A 75 -1.96 11.18 -17.02
CA PRO A 75 -1.26 12.18 -16.22
C PRO A 75 -1.88 12.31 -14.83
N ARG A 76 -1.04 12.33 -13.80
CA ARG A 76 -1.46 12.59 -12.43
C ARG A 76 -1.41 14.08 -12.14
N THR A 77 -2.17 14.51 -11.14
CA THR A 77 -2.15 15.88 -10.63
C THR A 77 -0.74 16.27 -10.19
N VAL A 78 -0.35 17.50 -10.54
CA VAL A 78 0.89 18.12 -10.06
C VAL A 78 0.79 18.28 -8.54
N LYS A 79 1.82 17.82 -7.84
CA LYS A 79 1.90 17.75 -6.39
C LYS A 79 3.32 18.08 -5.96
N SER A 80 3.49 18.57 -4.73
CA SER A 80 4.80 18.67 -4.10
C SER A 80 5.40 17.28 -3.85
N ASP A 81 6.71 17.19 -3.66
CA ASP A 81 7.38 15.93 -3.38
C ASP A 81 6.79 15.24 -2.12
N GLU A 82 6.46 16.01 -1.09
CA GLU A 82 5.80 15.50 0.13
C GLU A 82 4.39 14.95 -0.16
N GLU A 83 3.60 15.67 -0.95
CA GLU A 83 2.26 15.22 -1.36
C GLU A 83 2.31 13.95 -2.24
N ILE A 84 3.37 13.80 -3.04
CA ILE A 84 3.61 12.59 -3.83
C ILE A 84 3.94 11.41 -2.90
N LEU A 85 4.82 11.59 -1.91
CA LEU A 85 5.15 10.54 -0.93
C LEU A 85 3.91 10.13 -0.10
N ASN A 86 3.09 11.10 0.30
CA ASN A 86 1.81 10.83 0.97
C ASN A 86 0.85 10.06 0.06
N ALA A 87 0.78 10.39 -1.23
CA ALA A 87 -0.02 9.62 -2.17
C ALA A 87 0.50 8.17 -2.33
N TYR A 88 1.83 7.98 -2.36
CA TYR A 88 2.40 6.62 -2.39
C TYR A 88 2.11 5.82 -1.12
N THR A 89 2.00 6.49 0.03
CA THR A 89 1.56 5.83 1.27
C THR A 89 0.17 5.23 1.10
N GLN A 90 -0.79 5.99 0.56
CA GLN A 90 -2.15 5.51 0.27
C GLN A 90 -2.15 4.38 -0.76
N LEU A 91 -1.37 4.50 -1.84
CA LEU A 91 -1.24 3.45 -2.84
C LEU A 91 -0.65 2.14 -2.28
N ILE A 92 0.26 2.21 -1.29
CA ILE A 92 0.76 1.01 -0.60
C ILE A 92 -0.36 0.35 0.20
N ILE A 93 -1.19 1.13 0.90
CA ILE A 93 -2.30 0.61 1.70
C ILE A 93 -3.32 -0.07 0.79
N GLU A 94 -3.69 0.55 -0.33
CA GLU A 94 -4.57 -0.06 -1.34
C GLU A 94 -4.01 -1.40 -1.84
N GLU A 95 -2.70 -1.48 -2.07
CA GLU A 95 -2.05 -2.72 -2.49
C GLU A 95 -2.08 -3.79 -1.38
N VAL A 96 -1.92 -3.40 -0.12
CA VAL A 96 -2.02 -4.31 1.04
C VAL A 96 -3.44 -4.85 1.16
N VAL A 97 -4.46 -4.01 1.06
CA VAL A 97 -5.87 -4.41 1.06
C VAL A 97 -6.15 -5.34 -0.11
N SER A 98 -5.68 -5.00 -1.32
CA SER A 98 -5.84 -5.86 -2.51
C SER A 98 -5.24 -7.25 -2.30
N ARG A 99 -4.04 -7.36 -1.71
CA ARG A 99 -3.43 -8.64 -1.36
C ARG A 99 -4.22 -9.38 -0.28
N ALA A 100 -4.73 -8.67 0.72
CA ALA A 100 -5.54 -9.25 1.78
C ALA A 100 -6.85 -9.81 1.21
N SER A 101 -7.50 -9.11 0.27
CA SER A 101 -8.72 -9.60 -0.39
C SER A 101 -8.48 -10.88 -1.18
N VAL A 102 -7.37 -10.95 -1.93
CA VAL A 102 -6.99 -12.20 -2.64
C VAL A 102 -6.71 -13.33 -1.64
N ALA A 103 -6.05 -13.04 -0.53
CA ALA A 103 -5.75 -14.04 0.50
C ALA A 103 -6.99 -14.49 1.28
N ALA A 104 -7.94 -13.59 1.54
CA ALA A 104 -9.21 -13.89 2.19
C ALA A 104 -10.01 -14.89 1.33
N ASN A 105 -10.17 -14.62 0.03
CA ASN A 105 -10.87 -15.53 -0.89
C ASN A 105 -10.21 -16.91 -1.08
N ARG A 106 -8.95 -17.09 -0.65
CA ARG A 106 -8.23 -18.37 -0.67
C ARG A 106 -8.25 -19.09 0.68
N THR A 107 -8.72 -18.43 1.73
CA THR A 107 -8.76 -19.02 3.07
C THR A 107 -10.04 -19.85 3.16
N GLU A 108 -9.92 -21.18 3.06
CA GLU A 108 -11.05 -22.12 3.05
C GLU A 108 -11.59 -22.41 4.46
N ASN A 109 -10.78 -22.20 5.52
CA ASN A 109 -11.16 -22.37 6.92
C ASN A 109 -10.69 -21.14 7.72
N TRP A 110 -11.62 -20.45 8.37
CA TRP A 110 -11.41 -19.24 9.17
C TRP A 110 -11.38 -19.52 10.66
#